data_AF-A0A0A1NTR9-F1
#
_entry.id   AF-A0A0A1NTR9-F1
#
_cell.length_a   1.000
_cell.length_b   1.000
_cell.length_c   1.000
_cell.angle_alpha   90.00
_cell.angle_beta   90.00
_cell.angle_gamma   90.00
#
_symmetry.space_group_name_H-M   'P 1'
#
loop_
_entity.id
_entity.type
_entity.pdbx_description
1 polymer ?
#
loop_
_entity_poly.entity_id
_entity_poly.type
_entity_poly.pdbx_seq_one_letter_code
_entity_poly.pdbx_strand_id
1 'polypeptide(L)'
;MKHKKPKETLVQEIQGLQFEVVQIEKLLKDALKNNNNRDFSKDVKDLMAKWRNSSLEEKVDLYNDIEQVKDERNQSFLSAQAARDELKLKRQLMHFKRVAMKQKPAITHETATASQSSNNQWHVVQNKKAVKPRDDLSALTIGRSGLCSLLFQ
;
A
#
# COMPACT_ATOMS: atom_id res chain seq x y z
N MET A 1 6.83 -18.34 33.49
CA MET A 1 7.09 -17.57 32.25
C MET A 1 6.86 -16.09 32.54
N LYS A 2 7.85 -15.21 32.32
CA LYS A 2 7.68 -13.76 32.54
C LYS A 2 6.90 -13.16 31.36
N HIS A 3 5.72 -12.60 31.62
CA HIS A 3 4.98 -11.83 30.61
C HIS A 3 5.79 -10.58 30.24
N LYS A 4 6.20 -10.46 28.97
CA LYS A 4 6.82 -9.23 28.45
C LYS A 4 5.82 -8.09 28.52
N LYS A 5 6.29 -6.89 28.88
CA LYS A 5 5.42 -5.71 28.88
C LYS A 5 4.97 -5.43 27.43
N PRO A 6 3.73 -4.98 27.19
CA PRO A 6 3.24 -4.68 25.85
C PRO A 6 4.12 -3.70 25.06
N LYS A 7 4.83 -2.80 25.75
CA LYS A 7 5.79 -1.85 25.14
C LYS A 7 7.06 -2.54 24.62
N GLU A 8 7.61 -3.50 25.36
CA GLU A 8 8.79 -4.28 24.95
C GLU A 8 8.49 -5.16 23.74
N THR A 9 7.25 -5.68 23.67
CA THR A 9 6.77 -6.48 22.55
C THR A 9 6.70 -5.64 21.26
N LEU A 10 6.12 -4.43 21.32
CA LEU A 10 6.06 -3.52 20.18
C LEU A 10 7.44 -3.06 19.69
N VAL A 11 8.39 -2.84 20.61
CA VAL A 11 9.78 -2.48 20.24
C VAL A 11 10.45 -3.61 19.46
N GLN A 12 10.32 -4.85 19.94
CA GLN A 12 10.86 -6.03 19.24
C GLN A 12 10.25 -6.20 17.84
N GLU A 13 8.94 -6.00 17.72
CA GLU A 13 8.26 -6.07 16.43
C GLU A 13 8.71 -4.98 15.44
N ILE A 14 8.95 -3.75 15.92
CA ILE A 14 9.47 -2.67 15.06
C ILE A 14 10.90 -2.97 14.60
N GLN A 15 11.75 -3.49 15.49
CA GLN A 15 13.11 -3.91 15.13
C GLN A 15 13.10 -5.05 14.10
N GLY A 16 12.20 -6.03 14.27
CA GLY A 16 11.99 -7.09 13.28
C GLY A 16 11.56 -6.54 11.91
N LEU A 17 10.59 -5.64 11.89
CA LEU A 17 10.16 -4.97 10.63
C LEU A 17 11.27 -4.13 9.99
N GLN A 18 12.13 -3.48 10.80
CA GLN A 18 13.28 -2.75 10.28
C GLN A 18 14.28 -3.68 9.59
N PHE A 19 14.56 -4.83 10.20
CA PHE A 19 15.41 -5.85 9.59
C PHE A 19 14.82 -6.36 8.27
N GLU A 20 13.54 -6.71 8.25
CA GLU A 20 12.85 -7.17 7.04
C GLU A 20 12.89 -6.12 5.91
N VAL A 21 12.68 -4.85 6.23
CA VAL A 21 12.76 -3.75 5.24
C VAL A 21 14.14 -3.69 4.59
N VAL A 22 15.23 -3.79 5.37
CA VAL A 22 16.59 -3.77 4.82
C VAL A 22 16.83 -4.96 3.88
N GLN A 23 16.31 -6.14 4.23
CA GLN A 23 16.44 -7.32 3.39
C GLN A 23 15.66 -7.20 2.09
N ILE A 24 14.43 -6.67 2.14
CA ILE A 24 13.62 -6.42 0.94
C ILE A 24 14.26 -5.35 0.06
N GLU A 25 14.84 -4.29 0.64
CA GLU A 25 15.57 -3.27 -0.11
C GLU A 25 16.78 -3.85 -0.84
N LYS A 26 17.50 -4.78 -0.21
CA LYS A 26 18.59 -5.52 -0.85
C LYS A 26 18.08 -6.38 -2.01
N LEU A 27 17.03 -7.18 -1.79
CA LEU A 27 16.41 -8.00 -2.83
C LEU A 27 15.92 -7.16 -4.01
N LEU A 28 15.29 -6.02 -3.75
CA LEU A 28 14.84 -5.08 -4.78
C LEU A 28 16.03 -4.54 -5.59
N LYS A 29 17.13 -4.18 -4.92
CA LYS A 29 18.34 -3.69 -5.60
C LYS A 29 18.94 -4.77 -6.50
N ASP A 30 19.01 -6.01 -6.04
CA ASP A 30 19.53 -7.14 -6.80
C ASP A 30 18.62 -7.46 -8.01
N ALA A 31 17.29 -7.45 -7.83
CA ALA A 31 16.32 -7.63 -8.91
C ALA A 31 16.42 -6.52 -9.98
N LEU A 32 16.59 -5.26 -9.56
CA LEU A 32 16.75 -4.14 -10.48
C LEU A 32 18.09 -4.20 -11.24
N LYS A 33 19.16 -4.62 -10.57
CA LYS A 33 20.46 -4.82 -11.23
C LYS A 33 20.37 -5.91 -12.29
N ASN A 34 19.69 -7.02 -12.00
CA ASN A 34 19.49 -8.09 -12.96
C ASN A 34 18.68 -7.61 -14.18
N ASN A 35 17.61 -6.84 -13.96
CA ASN A 35 16.81 -6.26 -15.03
C ASN A 35 17.62 -5.31 -15.93
N ASN A 36 18.47 -4.47 -15.34
CA ASN A 36 19.31 -3.54 -16.11
C ASN A 36 20.47 -4.21 -16.85
N ASN A 37 20.92 -5.39 -16.42
CA ASN A 37 22.04 -6.09 -17.02
C ASN A 37 21.69 -6.78 -18.35
N ARG A 38 20.40 -7.01 -18.62
CA ARG A 38 19.94 -7.72 -19.81
C ARG A 38 18.96 -6.87 -20.59
N ASP A 39 19.28 -6.64 -21.86
CA ASP A 39 18.39 -5.96 -22.78
C ASP A 39 17.47 -6.98 -23.46
N PHE A 40 16.38 -7.33 -22.79
CA PHE A 40 15.35 -8.23 -23.34
C PHE A 40 14.79 -7.74 -24.69
N SER A 41 14.76 -6.42 -24.91
CA SER A 41 14.27 -5.85 -26.17
C SER A 41 15.23 -6.16 -27.32
N LYS A 42 16.53 -6.02 -27.06
CA LYS A 42 17.58 -6.39 -28.01
C LYS A 42 17.56 -7.89 -28.28
N ASP A 43 17.50 -8.74 -27.25
CA ASP A 43 17.47 -10.19 -27.41
C ASP A 43 16.30 -10.65 -28.32
N VAL A 44 15.09 -10.12 -28.07
CA VAL A 44 13.92 -10.42 -28.91
C VAL A 44 14.10 -9.93 -30.35
N LYS A 45 14.68 -8.73 -30.55
CA LYS A 45 14.96 -8.21 -31.90
C LYS A 45 15.96 -9.07 -32.66
N ASP A 46 17.03 -9.50 -31.99
CA ASP A 46 18.08 -10.32 -32.58
C ASP A 46 17.54 -11.72 -32.93
N LEU A 47 16.73 -12.33 -32.06
CA LEU A 47 16.05 -13.60 -32.34
C LEU A 47 15.03 -13.48 -33.48
N MET A 48 14.23 -12.40 -33.51
CA MET A 48 13.30 -12.13 -34.61
C MET A 48 14.02 -11.93 -35.95
N ALA A 49 15.20 -11.31 -35.96
CA ALA A 49 16.01 -11.15 -37.16
C ALA A 49 16.54 -12.50 -37.66
N LYS A 50 17.00 -13.38 -36.76
CA LYS A 50 17.37 -14.76 -37.11
C LYS A 50 16.18 -15.51 -37.67
N TRP A 51 15.04 -15.49 -36.96
CA TRP A 51 13.81 -16.19 -37.34
C TRP A 51 13.34 -15.84 -38.75
N ARG A 52 13.47 -14.58 -39.18
CA ARG A 52 13.10 -14.15 -40.54
C ARG A 52 13.95 -14.81 -41.64
N ASN A 53 15.20 -15.14 -41.35
CA ASN A 53 16.16 -15.68 -42.30
C ASN A 53 16.38 -17.21 -42.17
N SER A 54 15.70 -17.85 -41.22
CA SER A 54 15.84 -19.28 -40.92
C SER A 54 14.93 -20.17 -41.77
N SER A 55 15.31 -21.45 -41.86
CA SER A 55 14.47 -22.52 -42.43
C SER A 55 13.23 -22.78 -41.58
N LEU A 56 12.26 -23.55 -42.10
CA LEU A 56 11.01 -23.84 -41.38
C LEU A 56 11.24 -24.64 -40.08
N GLU A 57 12.23 -25.53 -40.09
CA GLU A 57 12.55 -26.41 -38.96
C GLU A 57 13.19 -25.60 -37.81
N GLU A 58 14.17 -24.75 -38.14
CA GLU A 58 14.82 -23.83 -37.19
C GLU A 58 13.87 -22.76 -36.62
N LYS A 59 12.82 -22.39 -37.37
CA LYS A 59 11.83 -21.40 -36.92
C LYS A 59 11.03 -21.85 -35.71
N VAL A 60 10.86 -23.15 -35.50
CA VAL A 60 10.14 -23.69 -34.33
C VAL A 60 10.98 -23.46 -33.07
N ASP A 61 12.26 -23.80 -33.11
CA ASP A 61 13.18 -23.60 -31.98
C ASP A 61 13.32 -22.12 -31.65
N LEU A 62 13.51 -21.28 -32.67
CA LEU A 62 13.60 -19.82 -32.49
C LEU A 62 12.31 -19.20 -31.94
N TYR A 63 11.14 -19.77 -32.25
CA TYR A 63 9.89 -19.31 -31.65
C TYR A 63 9.86 -19.59 -30.14
N ASN A 64 10.27 -20.80 -29.73
CA ASN A 64 10.36 -21.18 -28.33
C ASN A 64 11.35 -20.28 -27.57
N ASP A 65 12.51 -20.01 -28.17
CA ASP A 65 13.51 -19.09 -27.60
C ASP A 65 12.93 -17.68 -27.40
N ILE A 66 12.18 -17.15 -28.38
CA ILE A 66 11.54 -15.83 -28.28
C ILE A 66 10.51 -15.81 -27.15
N GLU A 67 9.68 -16.84 -27.02
CA GLU A 67 8.71 -16.94 -25.92
C GLU A 67 9.41 -17.03 -24.56
N GLN A 68 10.48 -17.82 -24.46
CA GLN A 68 11.28 -17.90 -23.24
C GLN A 68 11.83 -16.53 -22.82
N VAL A 69 12.38 -15.75 -23.75
CA VAL A 69 12.89 -14.40 -23.44
C VAL A 69 11.77 -13.47 -22.96
N LYS A 70 10.56 -13.58 -23.52
CA LYS A 70 9.40 -12.79 -23.08
C LYS A 70 8.96 -13.19 -21.68
N ASP A 71 8.94 -14.48 -21.38
CA ASP A 71 8.61 -15.00 -20.06
C ASP A 71 9.62 -14.56 -19.01
N GLU A 72 10.92 -14.67 -19.32
CA GLU A 72 12.00 -14.21 -18.45
C GLU A 72 11.89 -12.70 -18.16
N ARG A 73 11.60 -11.89 -19.18
CA ARG A 73 11.33 -10.46 -19.01
C ARG A 73 10.16 -10.21 -18.06
N ASN A 74 9.06 -10.96 -18.23
CA ASN A 74 7.87 -10.84 -17.39
C ASN A 74 8.16 -11.26 -15.94
N GLN A 75 8.89 -12.36 -15.73
CA GLN A 75 9.32 -12.81 -14.40
C GLN A 75 10.21 -11.79 -13.71
N SER A 76 11.16 -11.19 -14.44
CA SER A 76 12.00 -10.11 -13.92
C SER A 76 11.18 -8.91 -13.46
N PHE A 77 10.16 -8.53 -14.25
CA PHE A 77 9.25 -7.44 -13.88
C PHE A 77 8.42 -7.78 -12.63
N LEU A 78 7.80 -8.95 -12.60
CA LEU A 78 6.96 -9.41 -11.48
C LEU A 78 7.74 -9.50 -10.18
N SER A 79 8.97 -10.00 -10.22
CA SER A 79 9.86 -10.08 -9.06
C SER A 79 10.17 -8.70 -8.47
N ALA A 80 10.56 -7.74 -9.32
CA ALA A 80 10.81 -6.36 -8.87
C ALA A 80 9.55 -5.69 -8.32
N GLN A 81 8.39 -5.96 -8.92
CA GLN A 81 7.12 -5.41 -8.47
C GLN A 81 6.70 -6.00 -7.11
N ALA A 82 6.81 -7.31 -6.93
CA ALA A 82 6.51 -7.98 -5.66
C ALA A 82 7.37 -7.42 -4.51
N ALA A 83 8.66 -7.21 -4.74
CA ALA A 83 9.56 -6.61 -3.74
C ALA A 83 9.15 -5.16 -3.39
N ARG A 84 8.70 -4.36 -4.36
CA ARG A 84 8.19 -3.00 -4.10
C ARG A 84 6.91 -3.01 -3.27
N ASP A 85 5.98 -3.90 -3.60
CA ASP A 85 4.69 -3.99 -2.91
C ASP A 85 4.87 -4.48 -1.48
N GLU A 86 5.74 -5.47 -1.26
CA GLU A 86 6.08 -5.93 0.09
C GLU A 86 6.77 -4.82 0.90
N LEU A 87 7.72 -4.10 0.29
CA LEU A 87 8.39 -2.96 0.95
C LEU A 87 7.38 -1.89 1.38
N LYS A 88 6.41 -1.57 0.53
CA LYS A 88 5.33 -0.62 0.84
C LYS A 88 4.51 -1.09 2.04
N LEU A 89 4.11 -2.36 2.07
CA LEU A 89 3.33 -2.94 3.16
C LEU A 89 4.11 -2.90 4.49
N LYS A 90 5.38 -3.34 4.49
CA LYS A 90 6.22 -3.34 5.71
C LYS A 90 6.44 -1.93 6.25
N ARG A 91 6.66 -0.94 5.38
CA ARG A 91 6.81 0.47 5.78
C ARG A 91 5.51 1.03 6.37
N GLN A 92 4.36 0.74 5.78
CA GLN A 92 3.05 1.14 6.32
C GLN A 92 2.80 0.52 7.70
N LEU A 93 3.02 -0.79 7.84
CA LEU A 93 2.85 -1.49 9.11
C LEU A 93 3.76 -0.91 10.20
N MET A 94 5.03 -0.68 9.87
CA MET A 94 5.99 -0.06 10.78
C MET A 94 5.55 1.35 11.20
N HIS A 95 5.02 2.16 10.28
CA HIS A 95 4.48 3.48 10.58
C HIS A 95 3.33 3.38 11.60
N PHE A 96 2.34 2.52 11.37
CA PHE A 96 1.22 2.32 12.31
C PHE A 96 1.69 1.88 13.70
N LYS A 97 2.65 0.94 13.78
CA LYS A 97 3.22 0.51 15.06
C LYS A 97 3.93 1.65 15.80
N ARG A 98 4.67 2.50 15.08
CA ARG A 98 5.30 3.70 15.67
C ARG A 98 4.27 4.71 16.17
N VAL A 99 3.18 4.93 15.44
CA VAL A 99 2.09 5.82 15.88
C VAL A 99 1.41 5.28 17.15
N ALA A 100 1.10 3.98 17.18
CA ALA A 100 0.50 3.34 18.36
C ALA A 100 1.41 3.44 19.61
N MET A 101 2.74 3.30 19.43
CA MET A 101 3.70 3.51 20.51
C MET A 101 3.73 4.95 21.04
N LYS A 102 3.53 5.95 20.18
CA LYS A 102 3.49 7.37 20.58
C LYS A 102 2.19 7.74 21.29
N GLN A 103 1.06 7.17 20.89
CA GLN A 103 -0.26 7.46 21.49
C GLN A 103 -0.48 6.78 22.85
N LYS A 104 0.06 5.56 23.05
CA LYS A 104 -0.07 4.83 24.34
C LYS A 104 0.28 5.64 25.60
N PRO A 105 1.41 6.37 25.66
CA PRO A 105 1.72 7.19 26.83
C PRO A 105 0.75 8.36 27.03
N ALA A 106 0.23 8.99 25.97
CA ALA A 106 -0.67 10.14 26.07
C ALA A 106 -1.97 9.81 26.82
N ILE A 107 -2.56 8.64 26.56
CA ILE A 107 -3.81 8.20 27.19
C ILE A 107 -3.62 7.90 28.69
N THR A 108 -2.47 7.32 29.08
CA THR A 108 -2.14 7.08 30.50
C THR A 108 -1.93 8.36 31.29
N HIS A 109 -1.40 9.43 30.68
CA HIS A 109 -1.22 10.71 31.36
C HIS A 109 -2.54 11.49 31.47
N GLU A 110 -3.41 11.45 30.45
CA GLU A 110 -4.76 12.06 30.52
C GLU A 110 -5.67 11.36 31.52
N THR A 111 -5.58 10.02 31.65
CA THR A 111 -6.36 9.30 32.66
C THR A 111 -5.81 9.54 34.08
N ALA A 112 -4.49 9.76 34.23
CA ALA A 112 -3.88 10.08 35.52
C ALA A 112 -4.17 11.51 35.97
N THR A 113 -4.27 12.48 35.06
CA THR A 113 -4.70 13.85 35.40
C THR A 113 -6.22 13.96 35.56
N ALA A 114 -7.02 13.18 34.83
CA ALA A 114 -8.46 13.07 35.07
C ALA A 114 -8.77 12.36 36.41
N SER A 115 -7.91 11.45 36.85
CA SER A 115 -8.06 10.75 38.14
C SER A 115 -7.67 11.60 39.36
N GLN A 116 -7.10 12.80 39.19
CA GLN A 116 -6.83 13.74 40.28
C GLN A 116 -7.85 14.89 40.38
N SER A 117 -8.89 14.88 39.55
CA SER A 117 -10.01 15.83 39.66
C SER A 117 -11.34 15.09 39.74
N SER A 118 -11.54 14.32 40.80
CA SER A 118 -12.88 13.93 41.21
C SER A 118 -13.41 14.93 42.24
N ASN A 119 -13.80 16.11 41.77
CA ASN A 119 -14.82 16.89 42.44
C ASN A 119 -15.83 17.35 41.39
N ASN A 120 -16.86 16.52 41.25
CA ASN A 120 -18.26 16.86 41.04
C ASN A 120 -18.56 17.93 39.99
N GLN A 121 -19.19 17.54 38.87
CA GLN A 121 -20.46 18.10 38.35
C GLN A 121 -20.56 17.92 36.83
N TRP A 122 -21.37 16.95 36.39
CA TRP A 122 -21.81 16.85 35.00
C TRP A 122 -22.82 17.96 34.71
N HIS A 123 -22.35 19.11 34.23
CA HIS A 123 -23.24 20.09 33.60
C HIS A 123 -23.58 19.61 32.19
N VAL A 124 -24.75 18.98 32.07
CA VAL A 124 -25.45 18.86 30.78
C VAL A 124 -25.86 20.27 30.36
N VAL A 125 -25.11 20.88 29.45
CA VAL A 125 -25.47 22.18 28.87
C VAL A 125 -26.68 21.97 27.96
N GLN A 126 -27.88 22.20 28.52
CA GLN A 126 -29.10 22.37 27.72
C GLN A 126 -29.10 23.78 27.11
N ASN A 127 -28.85 23.87 25.80
CA ASN A 127 -28.99 25.12 25.06
C ASN A 127 -30.48 25.44 24.87
N LYS A 128 -31.03 26.29 25.75
CA LYS A 128 -32.42 26.79 25.63
C LYS A 128 -32.44 28.22 25.09
N LYS A 129 -32.93 28.31 23.85
CA LYS A 129 -33.59 29.43 23.16
C LYS A 129 -32.72 30.44 22.39
N ALA A 130 -32.85 30.38 21.05
CA ALA A 130 -33.54 31.45 20.31
C ALA A 130 -34.16 30.86 19.03
N VAL A 131 -35.48 30.68 19.04
CA VAL A 131 -36.30 30.46 17.86
C VAL A 131 -36.55 31.82 17.21
N LYS A 132 -36.40 31.92 15.89
CA LYS A 132 -37.22 32.80 15.05
C LYS A 132 -37.75 31.99 13.87
N PRO A 133 -39.07 32.03 13.57
CA PRO A 133 -39.66 31.33 12.43
C PRO A 133 -39.73 32.26 11.21
N ARG A 134 -39.62 31.69 10.01
CA ARG A 134 -40.08 32.16 8.68
C ARG A 134 -39.44 31.23 7.64
N ASP A 135 -40.11 30.60 6.68
CA ASP A 135 -41.51 30.50 6.27
C ASP A 135 -41.62 29.15 5.54
N ASP A 136 -42.77 28.50 5.64
CA ASP A 136 -43.15 27.35 4.82
C ASP A 136 -43.29 27.80 3.37
N LEU A 137 -42.32 27.47 2.52
CA LEU A 137 -42.43 27.38 1.05
C LEU A 137 -41.02 26.96 0.57
N SER A 138 -40.70 25.69 0.34
CA SER A 138 -41.07 25.02 -0.90
C SER A 138 -40.55 23.58 -0.90
N ALA A 139 -41.46 22.66 -1.22
CA ALA A 139 -41.27 21.41 -1.96
C ALA A 139 -39.98 20.59 -1.66
N LEU A 140 -40.06 19.47 -0.98
CA LEU A 140 -40.49 18.21 -1.59
C LEU A 140 -40.10 18.08 -3.07
N THR A 141 -38.88 17.60 -3.33
CA THR A 141 -38.61 16.82 -4.54
C THR A 141 -37.74 15.62 -4.21
N ILE A 142 -38.44 14.53 -3.93
CA ILE A 142 -37.97 13.18 -4.21
C ILE A 142 -37.89 13.04 -5.75
N GLY A 143 -36.77 12.52 -6.25
CA GLY A 143 -36.58 12.08 -7.65
C GLY A 143 -35.08 11.97 -7.95
N ARG A 144 -34.42 10.80 -7.80
CA ARG A 144 -34.43 9.67 -8.75
C ARG A 144 -34.37 10.14 -10.22
N SER A 145 -33.17 10.05 -10.81
CA SER A 145 -32.84 9.67 -12.20
C SER A 145 -31.83 10.58 -12.92
N GLY A 146 -30.77 9.94 -13.45
CA GLY A 146 -30.00 10.37 -14.63
C GLY A 146 -28.73 11.18 -14.34
N LEU A 147 -27.57 10.99 -14.98
CA LEU A 147 -27.17 10.24 -16.17
C LEU A 147 -25.63 10.13 -16.10
N CYS A 148 -25.08 8.94 -15.88
CA CYS A 148 -24.30 8.19 -16.86
C CYS A 148 -24.24 8.74 -18.30
N SER A 149 -23.01 8.75 -18.83
CA SER A 149 -22.57 8.55 -20.23
C SER A 149 -22.21 9.78 -21.09
N LEU A 150 -20.96 9.71 -21.58
CA LEU A 150 -20.48 10.05 -22.94
C LEU A 150 -20.23 11.52 -23.31
N LEU A 151 -18.94 11.87 -23.38
CA LEU A 151 -18.40 12.68 -24.48
C LEU A 151 -17.04 12.10 -24.91
N PHE A 152 -17.09 11.08 -25.77
CA PHE A 152 -16.15 10.92 -26.88
C PHE A 152 -16.93 11.28 -28.14
N GLN A 153 -16.52 12.35 -28.81
CA GLN A 153 -16.35 12.36 -30.26
C GLN A 153 -15.35 13.45 -30.64
#